data_AF-A0A428QF92-F1
#
_entry.id   AF-A0A428QF92-F1
#
_cell.length_a   1.000
_cell.length_b   1.000
_cell.length_c   1.000
_cell.angle_alpha   90.00
_cell.angle_beta   90.00
_cell.angle_gamma   90.00
#
_symmetry.space_group_name_H-M   'P 1'
#
loop_
_entity.id
_entity.type
_entity.pdbx_description
1 polymer ?
#
loop_
_entity_poly.entity_id
_entity_poly.type
_entity_poly.pdbx_seq_one_letter_code
_entity_poly.pdbx_strand_id
1 'polypeptide(L)'
;MRSSTLIALAGPLAVRAASGNGHSTRYWDCCKPSCSWADKAAVSAPALTCDKNDNPISDANAKSGCDGGSAFACTNYSPWAVNDNLAYGFAATKLSGGSEATWCCACYSLTFTTGPVKGKTMVVQSTNTGGDLGENHFDLQMPGGGVGIFDGCSSQFGGSGLGGAQYGGISARSDCDSFPELLKDGCYWRFDWFENADNPDFTFEQVQCPKALTDISGCTRDDDSSFPAFSGDTSSSGSSSGSSGSSSKASTSKAAVQTQKTQAPATEQKSTQVQQQPSNVQTQVQSSASQPQQTQAPVQEPATSKTTKATAKASATKSAAASAQSAVAAWYQCGGSKSAYPDGNLPCASGSTCVQHNEYYSQCVPN
;
A
#
# COMPACT_ATOMS: atom_id res chain seq x y z
N MET A 1 -40.05 -25.58 -44.60
CA MET A 1 -38.72 -25.99 -44.10
C MET A 1 -38.58 -25.41 -42.71
N ARG A 2 -38.39 -26.25 -41.68
CA ARG A 2 -38.41 -25.84 -40.27
C ARG A 2 -37.07 -25.18 -39.93
N SER A 3 -37.09 -23.90 -39.53
CA SER A 3 -35.93 -23.23 -38.95
C SER A 3 -35.66 -23.80 -37.56
N SER A 4 -34.53 -24.49 -37.42
CA SER A 4 -34.00 -24.91 -36.13
C SER A 4 -33.17 -23.76 -35.56
N THR A 5 -33.73 -23.03 -34.59
CA THR A 5 -33.00 -22.06 -33.79
C THR A 5 -32.07 -22.80 -32.83
N LEU A 6 -30.76 -22.74 -33.10
CA LEU A 6 -29.72 -23.21 -32.19
C LEU A 6 -29.65 -22.26 -30.98
N ILE A 7 -30.17 -22.70 -29.83
CA ILE A 7 -29.94 -22.05 -28.54
C ILE A 7 -28.55 -22.49 -28.08
N ALA A 8 -27.56 -21.60 -28.21
CA ALA A 8 -26.27 -21.79 -27.57
C ALA A 8 -26.47 -21.59 -26.06
N LEU A 9 -26.41 -22.68 -25.28
CA LEU A 9 -26.27 -22.59 -23.83
C LEU A 9 -24.86 -22.07 -23.53
N ALA A 10 -24.74 -20.77 -23.28
CA ALA A 10 -23.58 -20.21 -22.60
C ALA A 10 -23.62 -20.72 -21.15
N GLY A 11 -22.85 -21.76 -20.84
CA GLY A 11 -22.57 -22.13 -19.46
C GLY A 11 -21.84 -20.99 -18.75
N PRO A 12 -21.97 -20.85 -17.42
CA PRO A 12 -21.23 -19.84 -16.68
C PRO A 12 -19.73 -20.04 -16.92
N LEU A 13 -19.06 -19.02 -17.47
CA LEU A 13 -17.61 -18.96 -17.52
C LEU A 13 -17.12 -19.01 -16.07
N ALA A 14 -16.51 -20.12 -15.67
CA ALA A 14 -15.88 -20.23 -14.37
C ALA A 14 -14.69 -19.25 -14.35
N VAL A 15 -14.88 -18.09 -13.73
CA VAL A 15 -13.78 -17.17 -13.44
C VAL A 15 -12.83 -17.90 -12.49
N ARG A 16 -11.60 -18.13 -12.94
CA ARG A 16 -10.56 -18.76 -12.12
C ARG A 16 -9.85 -17.66 -11.34
N ALA A 17 -9.98 -17.69 -10.03
CA ALA A 17 -9.19 -16.86 -9.12
C ALA A 17 -7.69 -17.08 -9.41
N ALA A 18 -6.96 -15.99 -9.69
CA ALA A 18 -5.51 -16.06 -9.81
C ALA A 18 -4.93 -16.49 -8.45
N SER A 19 -4.08 -17.50 -8.44
CA SER A 19 -3.44 -18.01 -7.24
C SER A 19 -2.09 -18.63 -7.58
N GLY A 20 -1.23 -18.78 -6.59
CA GLY A 20 0.07 -19.41 -6.76
C GLY A 20 1.09 -19.00 -5.72
N ASN A 21 2.35 -19.27 -6.01
CA ASN A 21 3.48 -18.72 -5.27
C ASN A 21 3.87 -17.37 -5.87
N GLY A 22 4.35 -16.47 -5.04
CA GLY A 22 4.86 -15.18 -5.46
C GLY A 22 6.05 -14.71 -4.63
N HIS A 23 6.69 -13.67 -5.15
CA HIS A 23 7.82 -12.99 -4.55
C HIS A 23 7.41 -11.56 -4.19
N SER A 24 7.89 -11.04 -3.06
CA SER A 24 7.63 -9.65 -2.67
C SER A 24 8.87 -8.77 -2.80
N THR A 25 8.61 -7.49 -3.04
CA THR A 25 9.53 -6.41 -2.67
C THR A 25 8.76 -5.36 -1.86
N ARG A 26 9.40 -4.23 -1.59
CA ARG A 26 8.82 -3.08 -0.91
C ARG A 26 9.16 -1.81 -1.65
N TYR A 27 8.20 -0.89 -1.76
CA TYR A 27 8.43 0.41 -2.37
C TYR A 27 7.51 1.50 -1.83
N TRP A 28 7.93 2.75 -2.04
CA TRP A 28 7.08 3.93 -2.00
C TRP A 28 7.75 5.03 -2.81
N ASP A 29 7.28 5.25 -4.04
CA ASP A 29 7.86 6.21 -4.99
C ASP A 29 7.05 7.52 -5.09
N CYS A 30 5.92 7.60 -4.38
CA CYS A 30 4.93 8.67 -4.41
C CYS A 30 4.25 8.88 -5.78
N CYS A 31 4.56 8.09 -6.80
CA CYS A 31 4.02 8.27 -8.13
C CYS A 31 2.51 8.02 -8.17
N LYS A 32 1.82 8.65 -9.12
CA LYS A 32 0.46 8.24 -9.47
C LYS A 32 0.45 6.75 -9.86
N PRO A 33 -0.32 5.89 -9.15
CA PRO A 33 -0.39 4.48 -9.47
C PRO A 33 -0.98 4.21 -10.85
N SER A 34 -0.56 3.13 -11.53
CA SER A 34 -0.99 2.86 -12.90
C SER A 34 -2.49 2.57 -13.02
N CYS A 35 -3.12 1.99 -12.00
CA CYS A 35 -4.57 1.73 -11.98
C CYS A 35 -5.41 2.98 -11.67
N SER A 36 -4.76 4.13 -11.45
CA SER A 36 -5.42 5.44 -11.32
C SER A 36 -5.68 6.13 -12.66
N TRP A 37 -5.28 5.52 -13.77
CA TRP A 37 -5.66 5.96 -15.11
C TRP A 37 -7.00 5.33 -15.51
N ALA A 38 -7.81 6.09 -16.25
CA ALA A 38 -9.03 5.59 -16.85
C ALA A 38 -8.74 4.41 -17.82
N ASP A 39 -9.74 3.56 -18.02
CA ASP A 39 -9.76 2.46 -19.00
C ASP A 39 -8.68 1.38 -18.81
N LYS A 40 -8.04 1.32 -17.63
CA LYS A 40 -7.08 0.27 -17.29
C LYS A 40 -7.71 -1.08 -16.97
N ALA A 41 -8.91 -1.06 -16.40
CA ALA A 41 -9.73 -2.23 -16.08
C ALA A 41 -11.21 -1.85 -16.02
N ALA A 42 -12.11 -2.84 -16.01
CA ALA A 42 -13.53 -2.66 -15.76
C ALA A 42 -13.77 -2.49 -14.25
N VAL A 43 -13.91 -1.23 -13.82
CA VAL A 43 -13.98 -0.83 -12.41
C VAL A 43 -15.00 0.28 -12.20
N SER A 44 -15.48 0.43 -10.96
CA SER A 44 -16.39 1.49 -10.53
C SER A 44 -15.87 2.90 -10.80
N ALA A 45 -14.57 3.09 -10.55
CA ALA A 45 -13.79 4.29 -10.84
C ALA A 45 -12.30 3.89 -10.79
N PRO A 46 -11.39 4.59 -11.48
CA PRO A 46 -9.95 4.38 -11.31
C PRO A 46 -9.51 4.58 -9.85
N ALA A 47 -8.41 3.94 -9.45
CA ALA A 47 -7.86 4.12 -8.12
C ALA A 47 -7.58 5.60 -7.85
N LEU A 48 -8.02 6.10 -6.69
CA LEU A 48 -7.89 7.50 -6.30
C LEU A 48 -6.42 7.94 -6.27
N THR A 49 -6.20 9.21 -6.57
CA THR A 49 -4.90 9.88 -6.42
C THR A 49 -5.09 11.13 -5.58
N CYS A 50 -4.00 11.63 -5.02
CA CYS A 50 -4.03 12.82 -4.19
C CYS A 50 -3.06 13.88 -4.70
N ASP A 51 -3.32 15.14 -4.34
CA ASP A 51 -2.36 16.21 -4.54
C ASP A 51 -1.19 16.11 -3.54
N LYS A 52 -0.23 17.04 -3.63
CA LYS A 52 0.93 17.05 -2.74
C LYS A 52 0.62 17.20 -1.25
N ASN A 53 -0.59 17.66 -0.90
CA ASN A 53 -1.04 17.84 0.47
C ASN A 53 -2.02 16.73 0.89
N ASP A 54 -2.07 15.63 0.13
CA ASP A 54 -2.96 14.49 0.36
C ASP A 54 -4.46 14.76 0.17
N ASN A 55 -4.82 15.81 -0.61
CA ASN A 55 -6.22 16.01 -0.97
C ASN A 55 -6.60 15.13 -2.17
N PRO A 56 -7.69 14.35 -2.11
CA PRO A 56 -8.20 13.57 -3.23
C PRO A 56 -8.38 14.38 -4.53
N ILE A 57 -7.86 13.86 -5.64
CA ILE A 57 -8.04 14.39 -6.99
C ILE A 57 -9.08 13.53 -7.72
N SER A 58 -10.18 14.15 -8.14
CA SER A 58 -11.23 13.48 -8.92
C SER A 58 -10.91 13.36 -10.42
N ASP A 59 -9.98 14.16 -10.93
CA ASP A 59 -9.57 14.09 -12.34
C ASP A 59 -8.59 12.93 -12.56
N ALA A 60 -9.09 11.82 -13.08
CA ALA A 60 -8.29 10.66 -13.44
C ALA A 60 -7.24 10.95 -14.54
N ASN A 61 -7.34 12.08 -15.26
CA ASN A 61 -6.35 12.49 -16.27
C ASN A 61 -5.24 13.39 -15.70
N ALA A 62 -5.32 13.77 -14.42
CA ALA A 62 -4.26 14.54 -13.77
C ALA A 62 -2.91 13.82 -13.93
N LYS A 63 -1.92 14.57 -14.41
CA LYS A 63 -0.60 14.05 -14.73
C LYS A 63 0.12 13.61 -13.45
N SER A 64 0.86 12.49 -13.52
CA SER A 64 1.67 11.99 -12.41
C SER A 64 2.72 13.00 -11.97
N GLY A 65 2.93 13.17 -10.67
CA GLY A 65 4.04 13.94 -10.12
C GLY A 65 5.42 13.42 -10.55
N CYS A 66 5.53 12.13 -10.87
CA CYS A 66 6.74 11.52 -11.44
C CYS A 66 6.96 11.85 -12.92
N ASP A 67 5.98 12.50 -13.56
CA ASP A 67 6.07 13.04 -14.92
C ASP A 67 5.78 14.55 -14.91
N GLY A 68 6.18 15.26 -13.84
CA GLY A 68 6.03 16.72 -13.73
C GLY A 68 4.60 17.22 -13.57
N GLY A 69 3.67 16.36 -13.18
CA GLY A 69 2.29 16.68 -12.86
C GLY A 69 2.04 16.95 -11.38
N SER A 70 0.78 16.78 -10.95
CA SER A 70 0.31 17.12 -9.60
C SER A 70 -0.40 15.96 -8.89
N ALA A 71 -0.54 14.79 -9.52
CA ALA A 71 -1.15 13.61 -8.92
C ALA A 71 -0.10 12.64 -8.37
N PHE A 72 -0.26 12.26 -7.11
CA PHE A 72 0.59 11.36 -6.35
C PHE A 72 -0.23 10.19 -5.80
N ALA A 73 0.44 9.15 -5.30
CA ALA A 73 -0.20 8.15 -4.45
C ALA A 73 -0.75 8.83 -3.18
N CYS A 74 -1.98 8.51 -2.79
CA CYS A 74 -2.54 8.98 -1.53
C CYS A 74 -1.79 8.32 -0.36
N THR A 75 -1.54 9.07 0.71
CA THR A 75 -0.79 8.56 1.87
C THR A 75 -1.52 7.41 2.57
N ASN A 76 -2.85 7.37 2.49
CA ASN A 76 -3.69 6.28 2.98
C ASN A 76 -3.60 4.98 2.15
N TYR A 77 -2.79 4.92 1.09
CA TYR A 77 -2.32 3.66 0.48
C TYR A 77 -1.21 2.98 1.30
N SER A 78 -0.90 3.52 2.48
CA SER A 78 -0.07 2.87 3.48
C SER A 78 -0.69 1.58 4.02
N PRO A 79 0.12 0.58 4.40
CA PRO A 79 -0.35 -0.66 5.00
C PRO A 79 -0.65 -0.49 6.49
N TRP A 80 -1.53 -1.33 7.04
CA TRP A 80 -1.85 -1.33 8.46
C TRP A 80 -2.14 -2.74 8.99
N ALA A 81 -1.94 -2.92 10.29
CA ALA A 81 -2.29 -4.15 10.98
C ALA A 81 -3.77 -4.13 11.39
N VAL A 82 -4.50 -5.20 11.07
CA VAL A 82 -5.84 -5.46 11.63
C VAL A 82 -5.71 -6.14 13.00
N ASN A 83 -4.77 -7.09 13.10
CA ASN A 83 -4.32 -7.74 14.32
C ASN A 83 -2.91 -8.32 14.09
N ASP A 84 -2.34 -9.03 15.07
CA ASP A 84 -0.96 -9.55 15.00
C ASP A 84 -0.69 -10.51 13.81
N ASN A 85 -1.73 -11.12 13.24
CA ASN A 85 -1.64 -12.10 12.15
C ASN A 85 -2.24 -11.62 10.83
N LEU A 86 -2.97 -10.49 10.81
CA LEU A 86 -3.62 -9.96 9.63
C LEU A 86 -3.27 -8.48 9.41
N ALA A 87 -2.82 -8.16 8.20
CA ALA A 87 -2.66 -6.79 7.73
C ALA A 87 -3.44 -6.55 6.43
N TYR A 88 -3.75 -5.29 6.17
CA TYR A 88 -4.25 -4.81 4.88
C TYR A 88 -3.27 -3.80 4.27
N GLY A 89 -3.31 -3.65 2.96
CA GLY A 89 -2.52 -2.65 2.26
C GLY A 89 -2.69 -2.69 0.75
N PHE A 90 -1.71 -2.15 0.05
CA PHE A 90 -1.76 -1.99 -1.39
C PHE A 90 -0.45 -2.45 -2.01
N ALA A 91 -0.46 -2.80 -3.30
CA ALA A 91 0.71 -3.28 -3.99
C ALA A 91 0.74 -2.88 -5.47
N ALA A 92 1.94 -2.85 -6.04
CA ALA A 92 2.13 -3.02 -7.46
C ALA A 92 2.21 -4.51 -7.78
N THR A 93 1.52 -4.97 -8.83
CA THR A 93 1.46 -6.41 -9.14
C THR A 93 1.89 -6.72 -10.56
N LYS A 94 2.56 -7.85 -10.74
CA LYS A 94 2.86 -8.45 -12.04
C LYS A 94 2.54 -9.94 -11.98
N LEU A 95 1.38 -10.33 -12.51
CA LEU A 95 0.92 -11.72 -12.43
C LEU A 95 1.16 -12.48 -13.74
N SER A 96 1.56 -13.75 -13.64
CA SER A 96 1.72 -14.63 -14.79
C SER A 96 0.38 -14.80 -15.52
N GLY A 97 0.41 -14.67 -16.85
CA GLY A 97 -0.79 -14.79 -17.69
C GLY A 97 -1.83 -13.65 -17.55
N GLY A 98 -1.52 -12.62 -16.76
CA GLY A 98 -2.41 -11.47 -16.52
C GLY A 98 -1.99 -10.20 -17.27
N SER A 99 -2.80 -9.16 -17.12
CA SER A 99 -2.52 -7.79 -17.56
C SER A 99 -3.14 -6.79 -16.56
N GLU A 100 -2.91 -5.49 -16.77
CA GLU A 100 -3.55 -4.45 -15.95
C GLU A 100 -5.08 -4.61 -15.94
N ALA A 101 -5.68 -5.02 -17.06
CA ALA A 101 -7.12 -5.26 -17.13
C ALA A 101 -7.61 -6.35 -16.16
N THR A 102 -6.76 -7.32 -15.81
CA THR A 102 -7.12 -8.44 -14.93
C THR A 102 -6.75 -8.22 -13.47
N TRP A 103 -5.68 -7.45 -13.18
CA TRP A 103 -5.24 -7.24 -11.80
C TRP A 103 -5.57 -5.87 -11.24
N CYS A 104 -5.78 -4.82 -12.05
CA CYS A 104 -6.06 -3.51 -11.51
C CYS A 104 -7.30 -3.55 -10.63
N CYS A 105 -7.11 -3.06 -9.40
CA CYS A 105 -8.07 -3.02 -8.30
C CYS A 105 -8.55 -4.38 -7.79
N ALA A 106 -7.96 -5.49 -8.24
CA ALA A 106 -8.21 -6.81 -7.66
C ALA A 106 -7.54 -6.92 -6.29
N CYS A 107 -8.11 -7.73 -5.41
CA CYS A 107 -7.53 -8.04 -4.11
C CYS A 107 -6.98 -9.45 -4.04
N TYR A 108 -5.91 -9.60 -3.28
CA TYR A 108 -5.20 -10.86 -3.10
C TYR A 108 -4.90 -11.09 -1.63
N SER A 109 -5.23 -12.27 -1.13
CA SER A 109 -4.82 -12.74 0.19
C SER A 109 -3.45 -13.39 0.06
N LEU A 110 -2.43 -12.77 0.66
CA LEU A 110 -1.06 -13.25 0.70
C LEU A 110 -0.82 -13.96 2.03
N THR A 111 -0.28 -15.18 2.01
CA THR A 111 0.23 -15.86 3.21
C THR A 111 1.73 -16.02 3.07
N PHE A 112 2.49 -15.33 3.93
CA PHE A 112 3.95 -15.34 3.84
C PHE A 112 4.52 -16.72 4.19
N THR A 113 5.49 -17.19 3.41
CA THR A 113 6.10 -18.53 3.53
C THR A 113 7.54 -18.48 4.02
N THR A 114 8.19 -17.32 3.97
CA THR A 114 9.57 -17.07 4.43
C THR A 114 9.67 -15.79 5.27
N GLY A 115 10.84 -15.55 5.87
CA GLY A 115 11.09 -14.38 6.71
C GLY A 115 10.43 -14.44 8.10
N PRO A 116 10.59 -13.36 8.90
CA PRO A 116 10.05 -13.29 10.26
C PRO A 116 8.50 -13.27 10.30
N VAL A 117 7.86 -12.83 9.22
CA VAL A 117 6.40 -12.77 9.08
C VAL A 117 5.77 -14.06 8.56
N LYS A 118 6.54 -15.16 8.45
CA LYS A 118 6.04 -16.43 7.96
C LYS A 118 4.77 -16.88 8.70
N GLY A 119 3.73 -17.21 7.94
CA GLY A 119 2.42 -17.63 8.45
C GLY A 119 1.43 -16.49 8.69
N LYS A 120 1.89 -15.22 8.70
CA LYS A 120 0.98 -14.07 8.72
C LYS A 120 0.31 -13.89 7.36
N THR A 121 -0.87 -13.27 7.39
CA THR A 121 -1.67 -12.97 6.21
C THR A 121 -1.72 -11.46 5.96
N MET A 122 -1.58 -11.06 4.70
CA MET A 122 -1.81 -9.69 4.26
C MET A 122 -2.78 -9.70 3.08
N VAL A 123 -3.88 -8.95 3.15
CA VAL A 123 -4.75 -8.74 1.98
C VAL A 123 -4.37 -7.42 1.33
N VAL A 124 -4.02 -7.48 0.04
CA VAL A 124 -3.60 -6.30 -0.71
C VAL A 124 -4.53 -6.02 -1.87
N GLN A 125 -4.79 -4.75 -2.16
CA GLN A 125 -5.36 -4.33 -3.42
C GLN A 125 -4.26 -3.92 -4.40
N SER A 126 -4.33 -4.42 -5.62
CA SER A 126 -3.44 -3.99 -6.70
C SER A 126 -3.84 -2.62 -7.22
N THR A 127 -2.99 -1.62 -7.03
CA THR A 127 -3.22 -0.25 -7.51
C THR A 127 -2.20 0.17 -8.58
N ASN A 128 -1.16 -0.62 -8.78
CA ASN A 128 -0.08 -0.32 -9.72
C ASN A 128 0.43 -1.58 -10.40
N THR A 129 1.26 -1.40 -11.43
CA THR A 129 1.98 -2.49 -12.12
C THR A 129 3.47 -2.31 -11.94
N GLY A 130 4.16 -3.34 -11.47
CA GLY A 130 5.63 -3.38 -11.50
C GLY A 130 6.13 -3.92 -12.83
N GLY A 131 6.45 -3.02 -13.76
CA GLY A 131 6.84 -3.38 -15.13
C GLY A 131 8.19 -4.12 -15.25
N ASP A 132 9.04 -3.95 -14.26
CA ASP A 132 10.40 -4.51 -14.12
C ASP A 132 10.45 -5.80 -13.29
N LEU A 133 9.32 -6.24 -12.76
CA LEU A 133 9.24 -7.34 -11.82
C LEU A 133 9.11 -8.70 -12.51
N GLY A 134 9.52 -9.76 -11.79
CA GLY A 134 9.32 -11.14 -12.22
C GLY A 134 7.84 -11.55 -12.26
N GLU A 135 7.56 -12.77 -12.71
CA GLU A 135 6.19 -13.30 -12.67
C GLU A 135 5.72 -13.53 -11.22
N ASN A 136 4.43 -13.26 -10.97
CA ASN A 136 3.79 -13.33 -9.66
C ASN A 136 4.47 -12.50 -8.58
N HIS A 137 4.94 -11.31 -8.96
CA HIS A 137 5.62 -10.39 -8.07
C HIS A 137 4.64 -9.35 -7.52
N PHE A 138 4.69 -9.13 -6.21
CA PHE A 138 3.95 -8.09 -5.51
C PHE A 138 4.93 -7.11 -4.84
N ASP A 139 5.03 -5.90 -5.36
CA ASP A 139 5.79 -4.83 -4.72
C ASP A 139 4.89 -4.13 -3.71
N LEU A 140 5.12 -4.38 -2.42
CA LEU A 140 4.23 -3.93 -1.35
C LEU A 140 4.45 -2.43 -1.10
N GLN A 141 3.36 -1.64 -1.16
CA GLN A 141 3.44 -0.22 -0.83
C GLN A 141 3.66 -0.07 0.67
N MET A 142 4.82 0.46 1.05
CA MET A 142 5.13 0.84 2.42
C MET A 142 6.06 2.05 2.43
N PRO A 143 5.66 3.18 3.04
CA PRO A 143 6.49 4.37 3.12
C PRO A 143 7.90 4.06 3.61
N GLY A 144 8.90 4.53 2.88
CA GLY A 144 10.30 4.26 3.21
C GLY A 144 10.79 2.88 2.75
N GLY A 145 10.02 2.15 1.93
CA GLY A 145 10.46 0.93 1.24
C GLY A 145 11.48 1.18 0.12
N GLY A 146 11.67 2.43 -0.30
CA GLY A 146 12.55 2.84 -1.39
C GLY A 146 11.75 3.33 -2.59
N VAL A 147 12.25 4.35 -3.27
CA VAL A 147 11.58 4.97 -4.42
C VAL A 147 11.77 4.16 -5.70
N GLY A 148 12.80 3.32 -5.76
CA GLY A 148 13.10 2.51 -6.94
C GLY A 148 13.51 3.37 -8.13
N ILE A 149 12.92 3.12 -9.29
CA ILE A 149 13.30 3.76 -10.57
C ILE A 149 12.90 5.24 -10.60
N PHE A 150 11.76 5.60 -10.02
CA PHE A 150 11.18 6.94 -10.07
C PHE A 150 11.17 7.56 -8.67
N ASP A 151 11.47 8.85 -8.57
CA ASP A 151 11.38 9.58 -7.30
C ASP A 151 10.38 10.73 -7.42
N GLY A 152 9.10 10.40 -7.21
CA GLY A 152 8.04 11.39 -7.04
C GLY A 152 8.04 12.02 -5.66
N CYS A 153 8.67 11.38 -4.67
CA CYS A 153 8.64 11.86 -3.30
C CYS A 153 9.43 13.17 -3.14
N SER A 154 10.55 13.31 -3.86
CA SER A 154 11.29 14.56 -3.93
C SER A 154 10.46 15.72 -4.51
N SER A 155 9.55 15.46 -5.46
CA SER A 155 8.67 16.50 -6.00
C SER A 155 7.43 16.75 -5.14
N GLN A 156 6.92 15.73 -4.44
CA GLN A 156 5.77 15.86 -3.54
C GLN A 156 6.11 16.64 -2.27
N PHE A 157 7.18 16.25 -1.58
CA PHE A 157 7.52 16.74 -0.25
C PHE A 157 8.76 17.65 -0.21
N GLY A 158 9.50 17.74 -1.33
CA GLY A 158 10.73 18.52 -1.43
C GLY A 158 11.96 17.80 -0.86
N GLY A 159 13.12 18.47 -0.94
CA GLY A 159 14.37 17.97 -0.36
C GLY A 159 14.84 16.65 -0.97
N SER A 160 15.22 15.70 -0.11
CA SER A 160 15.60 14.32 -0.48
C SER A 160 14.41 13.35 -0.45
N GLY A 161 13.18 13.85 -0.58
CA GLY A 161 11.97 13.05 -0.44
C GLY A 161 11.87 12.38 0.93
N LEU A 162 11.70 11.06 0.95
CA LEU A 162 11.61 10.26 2.18
C LEU A 162 12.96 9.75 2.70
N GLY A 163 14.07 10.05 2.02
CA GLY A 163 15.40 9.55 2.37
C GLY A 163 15.56 8.02 2.18
N GLY A 164 16.59 7.44 2.80
CA GLY A 164 16.92 6.03 2.67
C GLY A 164 17.65 5.67 1.36
N ALA A 165 17.94 4.38 1.17
CA ALA A 165 18.50 3.86 -0.07
C ALA A 165 17.45 3.87 -1.19
N GLN A 166 17.88 4.08 -2.43
CA GLN A 166 17.00 4.08 -3.60
C GLN A 166 16.15 2.80 -3.68
N TYR A 167 16.77 1.65 -3.46
CA TYR A 167 16.10 0.35 -3.37
C TYR A 167 16.21 -0.18 -1.93
N GLY A 168 15.09 -0.61 -1.35
CA GLY A 168 15.01 -1.09 0.04
C GLY A 168 14.82 0.01 1.09
N GLY A 169 15.05 1.27 0.72
CA GLY A 169 14.68 2.45 1.50
C GLY A 169 15.44 2.61 2.81
N ILE A 170 14.74 3.03 3.85
CA ILE A 170 15.33 3.26 5.18
C ILE A 170 15.74 1.95 5.85
N SER A 171 16.59 2.05 6.88
CA SER A 171 17.21 0.88 7.53
C SER A 171 16.88 0.75 9.01
N ALA A 172 16.40 1.83 9.65
CA ALA A 172 16.02 1.83 11.04
C ALA A 172 14.59 2.36 11.23
N ARG A 173 13.88 1.77 12.20
CA ARG A 173 12.54 2.22 12.60
C ARG A 173 12.51 3.71 12.96
N SER A 174 13.57 4.22 13.60
CA SER A 174 13.69 5.64 13.96
C SER A 174 13.81 6.58 12.76
N ASP A 175 14.16 6.09 11.57
CA ASP A 175 14.22 6.94 10.38
C ASP A 175 12.81 7.47 10.02
N CYS A 176 11.75 6.74 10.41
CA CYS A 176 10.35 7.15 10.26
C CYS A 176 10.02 8.45 11.01
N ASP A 177 10.76 8.82 12.07
CA ASP A 177 10.50 10.07 12.81
C ASP A 177 10.60 11.32 11.93
N SER A 178 11.38 11.24 10.85
CA SER A 178 11.63 12.33 9.91
C SER A 178 10.60 12.45 8.78
N PHE A 179 9.68 11.49 8.67
CA PHE A 179 8.74 11.41 7.55
C PHE A 179 7.60 12.44 7.68
N PRO A 180 6.93 12.82 6.56
CA PRO A 180 5.64 13.49 6.63
C PRO A 180 4.68 12.71 7.53
N GLU A 181 3.91 13.43 8.33
CA GLU A 181 3.18 12.82 9.45
C GLU A 181 2.24 11.68 9.00
N LEU A 182 1.53 11.87 7.89
CA LEU A 182 0.60 10.86 7.34
C LEU A 182 1.28 9.60 6.78
N LEU A 183 2.61 9.60 6.62
CA LEU A 183 3.38 8.46 6.14
C LEU A 183 4.11 7.71 7.26
N LYS A 184 4.18 8.29 8.47
CA LYS A 184 4.91 7.70 9.58
C LYS A 184 4.37 6.33 9.96
N ASP A 185 3.06 6.13 9.90
CA ASP A 185 2.47 4.89 10.41
C ASP A 185 2.67 3.73 9.46
N GLY A 186 2.52 3.96 8.15
CA GLY A 186 2.92 2.99 7.13
C GLY A 186 4.41 2.67 7.20
N CYS A 187 5.24 3.66 7.54
CA CYS A 187 6.67 3.48 7.78
C CYS A 187 6.92 2.61 9.02
N TYR A 188 6.25 2.87 10.14
CA TYR A 188 6.37 2.09 11.36
C TYR A 188 5.85 0.67 11.20
N TRP A 189 4.74 0.47 10.46
CA TRP A 189 4.19 -0.84 10.15
C TRP A 189 5.24 -1.80 9.56
N ARG A 190 6.14 -1.28 8.71
CA ARG A 190 7.25 -2.06 8.12
C ARG A 190 8.12 -2.70 9.20
N PHE A 191 8.42 -2.00 10.29
CA PHE A 191 9.29 -2.48 11.34
C PHE A 191 8.53 -3.22 12.46
N ASP A 192 7.25 -2.91 12.63
CA ASP A 192 6.42 -3.43 13.71
C ASP A 192 5.72 -4.73 13.32
N TRP A 193 4.65 -4.65 12.53
CA TRP A 193 3.86 -5.83 12.14
C TRP A 193 4.62 -6.70 11.13
N PHE A 194 5.29 -6.04 10.18
CA PHE A 194 6.03 -6.70 9.11
C PHE A 194 7.45 -7.10 9.52
N GLU A 195 7.85 -6.78 10.76
CA GLU A 195 9.11 -7.22 11.40
C GLU A 195 10.36 -6.96 10.54
N ASN A 196 10.31 -5.91 9.71
CA ASN A 196 11.31 -5.53 8.72
C ASN A 196 11.74 -6.72 7.82
N ALA A 197 10.79 -7.59 7.46
CA ALA A 197 11.05 -8.71 6.59
C ALA A 197 11.64 -8.26 5.24
N ASP A 198 12.75 -8.87 4.84
CA ASP A 198 13.41 -8.55 3.58
C ASP A 198 12.91 -9.47 2.48
N ASN A 199 11.97 -8.96 1.68
CA ASN A 199 11.39 -9.62 0.51
C ASN A 199 10.87 -11.04 0.79
N PRO A 200 9.97 -11.23 1.78
CA PRO A 200 9.40 -12.55 2.07
C PRO A 200 8.61 -13.09 0.88
N ASP A 201 8.77 -14.39 0.62
CA ASP A 201 7.95 -15.13 -0.33
C ASP A 201 6.56 -15.38 0.26
N PHE A 202 5.59 -15.67 -0.59
CA PHE A 202 4.22 -15.96 -0.17
C PHE A 202 3.50 -16.89 -1.14
N THR A 203 2.41 -17.48 -0.65
CA THR A 203 1.33 -17.98 -1.51
C THR A 203 0.23 -16.92 -1.59
N PHE A 204 -0.43 -16.79 -2.74
CA PHE A 204 -1.55 -15.86 -2.90
C PHE A 204 -2.78 -16.51 -3.51
N GLU A 205 -3.93 -15.93 -3.21
CA GLU A 205 -5.21 -16.22 -3.85
C GLU A 205 -5.97 -14.91 -4.07
N GLN A 206 -6.56 -14.75 -5.26
CA GLN A 206 -7.46 -13.64 -5.57
C GLN A 206 -8.77 -13.79 -4.80
N VAL A 207 -9.15 -12.73 -4.11
CA VAL A 207 -10.32 -12.67 -3.23
C VAL A 207 -11.16 -11.46 -3.55
N GLN A 208 -12.42 -11.49 -3.12
CA GLN A 208 -13.26 -10.29 -3.09
C GLN A 208 -12.60 -9.24 -2.21
N CYS A 209 -12.54 -7.99 -2.68
CA CYS A 209 -11.92 -6.91 -1.94
C CYS A 209 -12.68 -6.56 -0.64
N PRO A 210 -12.02 -6.56 0.52
CA PRO A 210 -12.58 -5.95 1.72
C PRO A 210 -12.93 -4.48 1.49
N LYS A 211 -14.07 -4.01 2.03
CA LYS A 211 -14.47 -2.60 1.95
C LYS A 211 -13.41 -1.64 2.49
N ALA A 212 -12.64 -2.10 3.48
CA ALA A 212 -11.52 -1.34 4.05
C ALA A 212 -10.45 -0.93 3.01
N LEU A 213 -10.32 -1.68 1.91
CA LEU A 213 -9.43 -1.33 0.80
C LEU A 213 -10.15 -0.50 -0.27
N THR A 214 -11.34 -0.93 -0.70
CA THR A 214 -12.07 -0.25 -1.80
C THR A 214 -12.60 1.13 -1.42
N ASP A 215 -12.93 1.35 -0.15
CA ASP A 215 -13.41 2.66 0.30
C ASP A 215 -12.25 3.66 0.43
N ILE A 216 -11.01 3.18 0.56
CA ILE A 216 -9.79 3.99 0.49
C ILE A 216 -9.45 4.32 -0.98
N SER A 217 -9.37 3.30 -1.84
CA SER A 217 -8.98 3.51 -3.24
C SER A 217 -10.08 4.06 -4.13
N GLY A 218 -11.35 3.97 -3.72
CA GLY A 218 -12.50 4.26 -4.56
C GLY A 218 -12.67 3.30 -5.74
N CYS A 219 -11.86 2.25 -5.84
CA CYS A 219 -11.80 1.35 -6.99
C CYS A 219 -12.28 -0.05 -6.62
N THR A 220 -13.37 -0.49 -7.24
CA THR A 220 -13.90 -1.86 -7.12
C THR A 220 -14.05 -2.43 -8.52
N ARG A 221 -13.62 -3.68 -8.74
CA ARG A 221 -13.80 -4.33 -10.04
C ARG A 221 -15.23 -4.77 -10.26
N ASP A 222 -15.68 -4.74 -11.51
CA ASP A 222 -17.02 -5.24 -11.88
C ASP A 222 -17.16 -6.74 -11.61
N ASP A 223 -16.06 -7.49 -11.69
CA ASP A 223 -15.99 -8.93 -11.42
C ASP A 223 -15.61 -9.28 -9.97
N ASP A 224 -15.49 -8.31 -9.05
CA ASP A 224 -15.02 -8.54 -7.67
C ASP A 224 -15.86 -9.60 -6.94
N SER A 225 -17.18 -9.55 -7.12
CA SER A 225 -18.13 -10.53 -6.54
C SER A 225 -18.04 -11.95 -7.11
N SER A 226 -17.25 -12.17 -8.17
CA SER A 226 -17.03 -13.50 -8.73
C SER A 226 -15.92 -14.29 -8.00
N PHE A 227 -15.18 -13.63 -7.10
CA PHE A 227 -14.11 -14.23 -6.30
C PHE A 227 -14.58 -14.54 -4.87
N PRO A 228 -13.95 -15.49 -4.17
CA PRO A 228 -14.33 -15.83 -2.81
C PRO A 228 -14.14 -14.65 -1.86
N ALA A 229 -15.09 -14.45 -0.95
CA ALA A 229 -14.94 -13.48 0.13
C ALA A 229 -13.75 -13.85 1.01
N PHE A 230 -12.87 -12.88 1.29
CA PHE A 230 -11.79 -13.10 2.24
C PHE A 230 -12.35 -13.38 3.63
N SER A 231 -12.11 -14.59 4.13
CA SER A 231 -12.50 -15.04 5.47
C SER A 231 -11.27 -15.14 6.36
N GLY A 232 -10.54 -14.03 6.53
CA GLY A 232 -9.44 -13.96 7.50
C GLY A 232 -9.99 -13.83 8.90
N ASP A 233 -9.75 -14.85 9.72
CA ASP A 233 -10.21 -15.01 11.10
C ASP A 233 -10.19 -13.70 11.92
N THR A 234 -11.39 -13.18 12.21
CA THR A 234 -11.65 -12.31 13.37
C THR A 234 -11.98 -13.12 14.62
N SER A 235 -11.80 -14.44 14.59
CA SER A 235 -12.03 -15.30 15.74
C SER A 235 -10.74 -16.01 16.13
N SER A 236 -10.17 -15.58 17.26
CA SER A 236 -9.32 -16.43 18.10
C SER A 236 -9.91 -17.83 18.14
N SER A 237 -9.07 -18.86 17.95
CA SER A 237 -9.44 -20.26 18.09
C SER A 237 -10.35 -20.48 19.29
N GLY A 238 -11.65 -20.63 19.01
CA GLY A 238 -12.63 -21.09 19.98
C GLY A 238 -12.34 -22.54 20.27
N SER A 239 -11.53 -22.80 21.29
CA SER A 239 -11.54 -24.12 21.94
C SER A 239 -12.86 -24.24 22.69
N SER A 240 -13.72 -25.08 22.11
CA SER A 240 -15.00 -25.47 22.64
C SER A 240 -14.88 -26.10 24.03
N SER A 241 -15.86 -25.75 24.83
CA SER A 241 -16.18 -26.28 26.15
C SER A 241 -16.33 -27.80 26.13
N GLY A 242 -15.65 -28.47 27.06
CA GLY A 242 -15.85 -29.88 27.38
C GLY A 242 -15.46 -30.14 28.83
N SER A 243 -16.40 -29.93 29.75
CA SER A 243 -16.24 -30.26 31.17
C SER A 243 -16.52 -31.74 31.43
N SER A 244 -15.78 -32.28 32.42
CA SER A 244 -16.15 -33.33 33.39
C SER A 244 -15.46 -34.70 33.20
N GLY A 245 -14.65 -35.08 34.20
CA GLY A 245 -14.18 -36.47 34.36
C GLY A 245 -12.96 -36.60 35.28
N SER A 246 -13.21 -36.98 36.52
CA SER A 246 -12.32 -36.94 37.69
C SER A 246 -11.22 -38.02 37.75
N SER A 247 -10.12 -37.65 38.45
CA SER A 247 -9.26 -38.45 39.36
C SER A 247 -8.33 -39.55 38.82
N SER A 248 -7.01 -39.40 39.06
CA SER A 248 -6.29 -40.14 40.13
C SER A 248 -4.78 -39.84 40.20
N LYS A 249 -4.34 -39.47 41.43
CA LYS A 249 -3.08 -39.75 42.16
C LYS A 249 -1.68 -39.76 41.48
N ALA A 250 -0.82 -38.94 42.11
CA ALA A 250 0.55 -39.19 42.59
C ALA A 250 1.65 -39.56 41.56
N SER A 251 2.84 -38.96 41.54
CA SER A 251 3.78 -38.88 42.67
C SER A 251 4.90 -37.84 42.44
N THR A 252 5.48 -37.45 43.57
CA THR A 252 6.66 -36.62 43.84
C THR A 252 7.95 -36.96 43.08
N SER A 253 8.73 -35.94 42.71
CA SER A 253 10.12 -35.75 43.19
C SER A 253 10.71 -34.40 42.76
N LYS A 254 11.22 -33.66 43.74
CA LYS A 254 12.12 -32.49 43.61
C LYS A 254 13.57 -32.97 43.39
N ALA A 255 14.33 -32.26 42.55
CA ALA A 255 15.75 -31.86 42.70
C ALA A 255 16.11 -31.06 41.42
N ALA A 256 16.42 -29.76 41.40
CA ALA A 256 17.46 -28.97 42.09
C ALA A 256 18.90 -29.24 41.60
N VAL A 257 19.43 -28.28 40.81
CA VAL A 257 20.83 -27.76 40.77
C VAL A 257 21.83 -28.71 40.03
N GLN A 258 22.74 -28.31 39.12
CA GLN A 258 23.64 -27.17 39.08
C GLN A 258 24.27 -26.97 37.68
N THR A 259 24.72 -25.74 37.47
CA THR A 259 25.60 -25.18 36.43
C THR A 259 26.88 -25.97 36.19
N GLN A 260 27.38 -26.01 34.94
CA GLN A 260 28.81 -25.91 34.67
C GLN A 260 29.13 -25.44 33.25
N LYS A 261 30.28 -24.78 33.16
CA LYS A 261 30.79 -23.84 32.17
C LYS A 261 32.06 -24.45 31.60
N THR A 262 32.24 -24.51 30.28
CA THR A 262 33.57 -24.78 29.70
C THR A 262 33.76 -24.08 28.36
N GLN A 263 34.96 -23.52 28.21
CA GLN A 263 35.45 -22.61 27.18
C GLN A 263 35.90 -23.30 25.88
N ALA A 264 36.16 -22.43 24.90
CA ALA A 264 36.73 -22.57 23.55
C ALA A 264 37.90 -23.55 23.34
N PRO A 265 38.28 -23.73 22.06
CA PRO A 265 39.53 -23.09 21.64
C PRO A 265 39.48 -22.36 20.27
N ALA A 266 40.31 -21.31 20.18
CA ALA A 266 40.87 -20.71 18.96
C ALA A 266 41.93 -21.68 18.36
N THR A 267 42.50 -21.60 17.15
CA THR A 267 42.69 -20.60 16.09
C THR A 267 43.31 -21.40 14.92
N GLU A 268 43.06 -21.08 13.65
CA GLU A 268 44.16 -20.91 12.69
C GLU A 268 43.71 -20.23 11.39
N GLN A 269 44.52 -19.27 10.97
CA GLN A 269 44.38 -18.46 9.77
C GLN A 269 44.96 -19.18 8.55
N LYS A 270 44.37 -19.00 7.37
CA LYS A 270 45.15 -18.95 6.14
C LYS A 270 44.57 -17.95 5.14
N SER A 271 45.37 -16.91 4.94
CA SER A 271 45.28 -15.92 3.86
C SER A 271 45.54 -16.55 2.50
N THR A 272 44.81 -16.14 1.45
CA THR A 272 45.40 -16.01 0.10
C THR A 272 44.67 -14.92 -0.70
N GLN A 273 45.48 -14.21 -1.48
CA GLN A 273 45.25 -12.91 -2.10
C GLN A 273 44.49 -12.96 -3.44
N VAL A 274 43.81 -11.85 -3.73
CA VAL A 274 43.84 -11.04 -4.97
C VAL A 274 44.08 -11.76 -6.30
N GLN A 275 43.10 -11.65 -7.20
CA GLN A 275 43.39 -11.54 -8.62
C GLN A 275 42.45 -10.53 -9.29
N GLN A 276 43.05 -9.46 -9.82
CA GLN A 276 42.41 -8.44 -10.65
C GLN A 276 42.55 -8.79 -12.14
N GLN A 277 41.49 -8.43 -12.90
CA GLN A 277 41.46 -7.98 -14.31
C GLN A 277 41.81 -8.97 -15.45
N PRO A 278 41.38 -8.73 -16.72
CA PRO A 278 41.08 -7.42 -17.34
C PRO A 278 39.78 -7.28 -18.17
N SER A 279 39.65 -6.06 -18.69
CA SER A 279 38.53 -5.39 -19.36
C SER A 279 38.30 -5.74 -20.85
N ASN A 280 37.17 -5.22 -21.35
CA ASN A 280 36.82 -4.81 -22.73
C ASN A 280 36.29 -5.85 -23.74
N VAL A 281 35.02 -5.65 -24.13
CA VAL A 281 34.64 -5.47 -25.56
C VAL A 281 33.57 -4.38 -25.65
N GLN A 282 33.89 -3.32 -26.40
CA GLN A 282 32.94 -2.36 -26.99
C GLN A 282 32.23 -3.04 -28.17
N THR A 283 30.91 -2.89 -28.27
CA THR A 283 30.26 -2.74 -29.59
C THR A 283 29.13 -1.72 -29.49
N GLN A 284 29.29 -0.65 -30.25
CA GLN A 284 28.30 0.38 -30.53
C GLN A 284 27.13 -0.21 -31.32
N VAL A 285 25.90 0.16 -30.96
CA VAL A 285 24.83 0.28 -31.96
C VAL A 285 24.12 1.60 -31.70
N GLN A 286 24.28 2.50 -32.67
CA GLN A 286 23.53 3.73 -32.82
C GLN A 286 22.08 3.40 -33.21
N SER A 287 21.12 4.05 -32.57
CA SER A 287 19.83 4.34 -33.20
C SER A 287 19.32 5.69 -32.74
N SER A 288 19.75 6.69 -33.51
CA SER A 288 19.13 7.99 -33.66
C SER A 288 17.70 7.85 -34.20
N ALA A 289 16.71 8.40 -33.50
CA ALA A 289 15.45 8.82 -34.11
C ALA A 289 14.91 10.06 -33.40
N SER A 290 14.82 11.11 -34.21
CA SER A 290 14.62 12.51 -33.89
C SER A 290 13.27 12.85 -33.26
N GLN A 291 13.30 13.81 -32.34
CA GLN A 291 12.18 14.68 -32.00
C GLN A 291 11.73 15.50 -33.23
N PRO A 292 10.43 15.78 -33.38
CA PRO A 292 9.98 16.99 -34.03
C PRO A 292 9.68 18.07 -32.96
N GLN A 293 10.62 19.00 -32.89
CA GLN A 293 10.50 20.34 -32.35
C GLN A 293 9.30 21.06 -33.00
N GLN A 294 8.31 21.49 -32.21
CA GLN A 294 7.31 22.46 -32.65
C GLN A 294 7.47 23.78 -31.91
N THR A 295 7.51 24.80 -32.75
CA THR A 295 7.88 26.18 -32.55
C THR A 295 6.82 26.93 -31.74
N GLN A 296 7.24 27.65 -30.70
CA GLN A 296 6.42 28.65 -30.03
C GLN A 296 6.31 29.90 -30.93
N ALA A 297 5.10 30.43 -31.06
CA ALA A 297 4.84 31.81 -31.45
C ALA A 297 3.87 32.44 -30.43
N PRO A 298 4.07 33.70 -30.01
CA PRO A 298 3.35 34.32 -28.92
C PRO A 298 2.01 34.88 -29.43
N VAL A 299 0.91 34.59 -28.72
CA VAL A 299 -0.39 35.23 -28.98
C VAL A 299 -0.81 36.02 -27.75
N GLN A 300 -1.11 37.28 -28.03
CA GLN A 300 -1.40 38.37 -27.12
C GLN A 300 -2.73 38.17 -26.38
N GLU A 301 -2.71 38.55 -25.10
CA GLU A 301 -3.85 38.84 -24.25
C GLU A 301 -4.57 40.12 -24.71
N PRO A 302 -5.91 40.13 -24.89
CA PRO A 302 -6.67 41.37 -24.94
C PRO A 302 -7.21 41.70 -23.54
N ALA A 303 -6.72 42.85 -23.04
CA ALA A 303 -7.26 43.55 -21.90
C ALA A 303 -8.78 43.82 -22.03
N THR A 304 -9.53 43.68 -20.93
CA THR A 304 -10.83 44.33 -20.79
C THR A 304 -11.04 44.97 -19.42
N SER A 305 -11.78 46.07 -19.48
CA SER A 305 -11.92 47.18 -18.54
C SER A 305 -12.36 46.87 -17.12
N LYS A 306 -11.78 47.67 -16.22
CA LYS A 306 -12.31 48.06 -14.91
C LYS A 306 -13.74 48.60 -15.04
N THR A 307 -14.67 48.12 -14.22
CA THR A 307 -15.86 48.88 -13.82
C THR A 307 -16.04 48.78 -12.31
N THR A 308 -15.90 49.91 -11.65
CA THR A 308 -16.22 50.16 -10.24
C THR A 308 -17.74 50.23 -10.03
N LYS A 309 -18.25 49.53 -9.01
CA LYS A 309 -19.46 49.98 -8.31
C LYS A 309 -19.39 49.62 -6.82
N ALA A 310 -19.56 50.65 -6.01
CA ALA A 310 -19.47 50.62 -4.56
C ALA A 310 -20.79 50.20 -3.89
N THR A 311 -20.67 50.01 -2.56
CA THR A 311 -21.68 50.06 -1.48
C THR A 311 -22.61 48.86 -1.26
N ALA A 312 -22.37 48.12 -0.17
CA ALA A 312 -23.17 48.24 1.05
C ALA A 312 -22.45 47.57 2.24
N LYS A 313 -22.26 48.33 3.32
CA LYS A 313 -21.69 47.91 4.60
C LYS A 313 -22.85 47.46 5.49
N ALA A 314 -22.95 46.17 5.77
CA ALA A 314 -23.82 45.63 6.81
C ALA A 314 -22.94 45.03 7.92
N SER A 315 -23.06 45.61 9.10
CA SER A 315 -22.39 45.21 10.33
C SER A 315 -23.02 43.91 10.83
N ALA A 316 -22.23 42.84 10.92
CA ALA A 316 -22.63 41.61 11.59
C ALA A 316 -21.52 41.19 12.57
N THR A 317 -21.96 41.05 13.82
CA THR A 317 -21.21 40.73 15.02
C THR A 317 -20.38 39.47 14.85
N LYS A 318 -19.08 39.56 15.10
CA LYS A 318 -18.12 38.47 15.01
C LYS A 318 -18.30 37.54 16.22
N SER A 319 -19.20 36.55 16.11
CA SER A 319 -19.14 35.37 16.97
C SER A 319 -18.01 34.50 16.44
N ALA A 320 -17.05 34.17 17.30
CA ALA A 320 -15.94 33.30 16.98
C ALA A 320 -16.49 31.89 16.71
N ALA A 321 -16.66 31.55 15.44
CA ALA A 321 -16.84 30.16 15.03
C ALA A 321 -15.49 29.45 15.24
N ALA A 322 -15.43 28.60 16.27
CA ALA A 322 -14.46 27.52 16.30
C ALA A 322 -14.59 26.76 14.97
N SER A 323 -13.47 26.50 14.30
CA SER A 323 -13.42 25.70 13.09
C SER A 323 -14.05 24.34 13.38
N ALA A 324 -15.25 24.10 12.85
CA ALA A 324 -15.83 22.77 12.84
C ALA A 324 -14.92 21.90 11.98
N GLN A 325 -14.08 21.10 12.62
CA GLN A 325 -13.25 20.11 11.93
C GLN A 325 -14.21 19.18 11.19
N SER A 326 -14.09 19.10 9.86
CA SER A 326 -14.88 18.18 9.05
C SER A 326 -14.65 16.74 9.51
N ALA A 327 -15.72 15.97 9.66
CA ALA A 327 -15.62 14.58 10.08
C ALA A 327 -14.81 13.75 9.07
N VAL A 328 -13.92 12.90 9.58
CA VAL A 328 -13.05 12.02 8.78
C VAL A 328 -13.91 10.93 8.13
N ALA A 329 -13.74 10.72 6.82
CA ALA A 329 -14.49 9.71 6.10
C ALA A 329 -14.18 8.29 6.63
N ALA A 330 -15.12 7.36 6.45
CA ALA A 330 -14.89 5.97 6.79
C ALA A 330 -13.62 5.43 6.10
N TRP A 331 -12.84 4.66 6.83
CA TRP A 331 -11.54 4.06 6.48
C TRP A 331 -10.38 5.05 6.35
N TYR A 332 -10.60 6.34 6.60
CA TYR A 332 -9.52 7.30 6.70
C TYR A 332 -8.96 7.33 8.13
N GLN A 333 -7.70 7.73 8.23
CA GLN A 333 -7.02 7.85 9.50
C GLN A 333 -7.66 8.95 10.34
N CYS A 334 -8.17 8.57 11.50
CA CYS A 334 -8.84 9.45 12.44
C CYS A 334 -8.01 9.70 13.69
N GLY A 335 -6.90 9.01 13.87
CA GLY A 335 -6.06 9.16 15.03
C GLY A 335 -4.73 8.47 14.84
N GLY A 336 -3.87 8.63 15.82
CA GLY A 336 -2.52 8.11 15.74
C GLY A 336 -1.58 8.71 16.76
N SER A 337 -0.32 8.88 16.37
CA SER A 337 0.72 9.43 17.22
C SER A 337 0.28 10.76 17.88
N LYS A 338 0.76 11.04 19.10
CA LYS A 338 0.48 12.33 19.76
C LYS A 338 1.08 13.53 19.01
N SER A 339 2.09 13.32 18.16
CA SER A 339 2.61 14.37 17.28
C SER A 339 1.64 14.71 16.14
N ALA A 340 0.99 13.71 15.56
CA ALA A 340 0.00 13.87 14.50
C ALA A 340 -1.33 14.40 15.02
N TYR A 341 -1.76 13.87 16.16
CA TYR A 341 -3.07 14.10 16.75
C TYR A 341 -2.90 14.65 18.18
N PRO A 342 -2.34 15.87 18.34
CA PRO A 342 -2.08 16.45 19.66
C PRO A 342 -3.35 16.66 20.49
N ASP A 343 -4.49 16.87 19.81
CA ASP A 343 -5.81 17.05 20.39
C ASP A 343 -6.63 15.74 20.46
N GLY A 344 -6.00 14.60 20.15
CA GLY A 344 -6.62 13.29 20.12
C GLY A 344 -7.32 12.97 18.79
N ASN A 345 -8.08 11.88 18.79
CA ASN A 345 -8.73 11.35 17.60
C ASN A 345 -9.76 12.34 17.03
N LEU A 346 -9.70 12.54 15.71
CA LEU A 346 -10.68 13.28 14.94
C LEU A 346 -12.03 12.53 14.91
N PRO A 347 -13.15 13.27 14.88
CA PRO A 347 -14.47 12.66 14.75
C PRO A 347 -14.61 12.00 13.38
N CYS A 348 -15.19 10.80 13.37
CA CYS A 348 -15.50 10.08 12.15
C CYS A 348 -16.87 10.47 11.59
N ALA A 349 -17.06 10.29 10.29
CA ALA A 349 -18.32 10.47 9.61
C ALA A 349 -19.41 9.57 10.24
N SER A 350 -20.66 10.01 10.15
CA SER A 350 -21.80 9.29 10.72
C SER A 350 -21.81 7.82 10.27
N GLY A 351 -22.02 6.91 11.22
CA GLY A 351 -21.99 5.47 10.96
C GLY A 351 -20.58 4.85 11.02
N SER A 352 -19.57 5.57 11.48
CA SER A 352 -18.23 5.04 11.76
C SER A 352 -17.67 5.56 13.09
N THR A 353 -16.77 4.79 13.70
CA THR A 353 -16.11 5.10 14.96
C THR A 353 -14.61 5.05 14.77
N CYS A 354 -13.88 5.96 15.42
CA CYS A 354 -12.42 5.94 15.38
C CYS A 354 -11.88 4.80 16.24
N VAL A 355 -11.43 3.72 15.60
CA VAL A 355 -10.89 2.52 16.25
C VAL A 355 -9.37 2.58 16.24
N GLN A 356 -8.77 2.45 17.43
CA GLN A 356 -7.33 2.35 17.56
C GLN A 356 -6.86 0.95 17.15
N HIS A 357 -5.96 0.87 16.18
CA HIS A 357 -5.33 -0.39 15.76
C HIS A 357 -3.95 -0.57 16.42
N ASN A 358 -3.20 0.53 16.59
CA ASN A 358 -1.98 0.56 17.38
C ASN A 358 -1.75 1.98 17.93
N GLU A 359 -0.65 2.20 18.66
CA GLU A 359 -0.37 3.51 19.28
C GLU A 359 -0.20 4.65 18.27
N TYR A 360 0.09 4.33 17.01
CA TYR A 360 0.33 5.29 15.94
C TYR A 360 -0.79 5.37 14.91
N TYR A 361 -1.74 4.44 14.86
CA TYR A 361 -2.80 4.41 13.86
C TYR A 361 -4.18 4.13 14.47
N SER A 362 -5.13 5.03 14.21
CA SER A 362 -6.56 4.81 14.40
C SER A 362 -7.30 5.13 13.10
N GLN A 363 -8.29 4.30 12.76
CA GLN A 363 -9.05 4.42 11.53
C GLN A 363 -10.54 4.60 11.82
N CYS A 364 -11.24 5.39 11.01
CA CYS A 364 -12.70 5.41 11.07
C CYS A 364 -13.25 4.08 10.56
N VAL A 365 -13.65 3.18 11.45
CA VAL A 365 -14.24 1.89 11.08
C VAL A 365 -15.76 2.01 11.12
N PRO A 366 -16.50 1.65 10.05
CA PRO A 366 -17.96 1.58 10.06
C PRO A 366 -18.52 0.75 11.24
N ASN A 367 -19.61 1.23 11.84
CA ASN A 367 -20.26 0.64 13.02
C ASN A 367 -20.92 -0.70 12.77
#